data_AF-A0A2N1RBV6-F1
#
_entry.id   AF-A0A2N1RBV6-F1
#
_cell.length_a   1.000
_cell.length_b   1.000
_cell.length_c   1.000
_cell.angle_alpha   90.00
_cell.angle_beta   90.00
_cell.angle_gamma   90.00
#
_symmetry.space_group_name_H-M   'P 1'
#
loop_
_entity.id
_entity.type
_entity.pdbx_description
1 polymer ?
#
loop_
_entity_poly.entity_id
_entity_poly.type
_entity_poly.pdbx_seq_one_letter_code
_entity_poly.pdbx_strand_id
1 'polypeptide(L)'
;MVHTRLQEEGGISLEAMKKHFFKGLKALGKRERVLLIPPDITRLHGMGGTLAVWAVEYYKDAVKAILPALGTHVPMTDAEIDIMYPGLDHELFVG
;
A
#
# COMPACT_ATOMS: atom_id res chain seq x y z
N MET A 1 -32.33 9.32 -19.83
CA MET A 1 -31.37 8.74 -20.79
C MET A 1 -29.97 9.23 -20.42
N VAL A 2 -29.32 8.54 -19.49
CA VAL A 2 -27.90 8.76 -19.17
C VAL A 2 -27.23 7.41 -19.41
N HIS A 3 -26.95 7.12 -20.67
CA HIS A 3 -25.94 6.13 -21.02
C HIS A 3 -24.60 6.79 -20.70
N THR A 4 -24.16 6.65 -19.45
CA THR A 4 -22.79 6.96 -19.08
C THR A 4 -21.91 6.10 -19.96
N ARG A 5 -21.13 6.75 -20.83
CA ARG A 5 -20.09 6.11 -21.63
C ARG A 5 -19.02 5.57 -20.68
N LEU A 6 -19.24 4.36 -20.17
CA LEU A 6 -18.20 3.52 -19.59
C LEU A 6 -17.48 2.78 -20.72
N GLN A 7 -16.88 3.53 -21.64
CA GLN A 7 -15.96 3.01 -22.64
C GLN A 7 -14.88 4.05 -22.87
N GLU A 8 -13.95 4.11 -21.91
CA GLU A 8 -12.54 4.33 -22.22
C GLU A 8 -11.80 3.11 -21.67
N GLU A 9 -11.39 2.24 -22.58
CA GLU A 9 -10.70 0.99 -22.30
C GLU A 9 -9.26 1.27 -21.84
N GLY A 10 -8.99 0.94 -20.59
CA GLY A 10 -7.68 1.01 -19.96
C GLY A 10 -7.80 1.41 -18.50
N GLY A 11 -7.55 0.48 -17.58
CA GLY A 11 -7.47 0.80 -16.15
C GLY A 11 -6.39 1.86 -15.85
N ILE A 12 -6.32 2.31 -14.59
CA ILE A 12 -5.27 3.24 -14.16
C ILE A 12 -3.91 2.53 -14.31
N SER A 13 -3.01 3.08 -15.12
CA SER A 13 -1.65 2.52 -15.23
C SER A 13 -0.91 2.61 -13.89
N LEU A 14 0.05 1.71 -13.63
CA LEU A 14 0.84 1.73 -12.40
C LEU A 14 1.52 3.09 -12.18
N GLU A 15 2.06 3.68 -13.24
CA GLU A 15 2.67 5.01 -13.20
C GLU A 15 1.68 6.10 -12.80
N ALA A 16 0.47 6.09 -13.38
CA ALA A 16 -0.57 7.03 -13.02
C ALA A 16 -1.03 6.82 -11.57
N MET A 17 -1.21 5.56 -11.14
CA MET A 17 -1.62 5.22 -9.77
C MET A 17 -0.58 5.72 -8.75
N LYS A 18 0.71 5.43 -8.98
CA LYS A 18 1.81 5.88 -8.12
C LYS A 18 1.88 7.41 -8.05
N LYS A 19 1.80 8.08 -9.21
CA LYS A 19 1.77 9.55 -9.29
C LYS A 19 0.62 10.15 -8.48
N HIS A 20 -0.59 9.61 -8.62
CA HIS A 20 -1.76 10.11 -7.89
C HIS A 20 -1.68 9.80 -6.40
N PHE A 21 -1.17 8.64 -6.02
CA PHE A 21 -0.94 8.27 -4.63
C PHE A 21 0.05 9.23 -3.96
N PHE A 22 1.20 9.50 -4.58
CA PHE A 22 2.20 10.46 -4.08
C PHE A 22 1.66 11.89 -4.00
N LYS A 23 0.81 12.29 -4.95
CA LYS A 23 0.11 13.58 -4.89
C LYS A 23 -0.79 13.66 -3.64
N GLY A 24 -1.51 12.58 -3.32
CA GLY A 24 -2.31 12.48 -2.10
C GLY A 24 -1.48 12.58 -0.83
N LEU A 25 -0.40 11.79 -0.73
CA LEU A 25 0.51 11.84 0.41
C LEU A 25 1.14 13.23 0.59
N LYS A 26 1.52 13.90 -0.50
CA LYS A 26 2.01 15.28 -0.48
C LYS A 26 0.99 16.27 0.08
N ALA A 27 -0.28 16.10 -0.26
CA ALA A 27 -1.36 16.97 0.25
C ALA A 27 -1.59 16.80 1.76
N LEU A 28 -1.22 15.66 2.34
CA LEU A 28 -1.24 15.44 3.80
C LEU A 28 -0.15 16.22 4.54
N GLY A 29 0.80 16.84 3.84
CA GLY A 29 1.93 17.56 4.44
C GLY A 29 3.02 16.64 5.00
N LYS A 30 4.07 17.26 5.56
CA LYS A 30 5.22 16.54 6.16
C LYS A 30 4.76 15.66 7.32
N ARG A 31 5.24 14.42 7.36
CA ARG A 31 5.05 13.48 8.47
C ARG A 31 6.41 13.07 9.01
N GLU A 32 6.56 13.09 10.33
CA GLU A 32 7.82 12.73 11.00
C GLU A 32 7.79 11.30 11.56
N ARG A 33 6.58 10.78 11.79
CA ARG A 33 6.32 9.42 12.24
C ARG A 33 5.05 8.91 11.56
N VAL A 34 5.16 7.78 10.87
CA VAL A 34 4.11 7.16 10.07
C VAL A 34 3.98 5.70 10.48
N LEU A 35 2.75 5.29 10.76
CA LEU A 35 2.33 3.89 10.89
C LEU A 35 1.51 3.55 9.65
N LEU A 36 1.88 2.49 8.94
CA LEU A 36 1.09 1.95 7.84
C LEU A 36 0.21 0.81 8.36
N ILE A 37 -1.07 0.78 7.95
CA ILE A 37 -2.01 -0.30 8.28
C ILE A 37 -2.51 -0.93 6.96
N PRO A 38 -1.66 -1.66 6.22
CA PRO A 38 -2.04 -2.30 4.97
C PRO A 38 -2.86 -3.59 5.19
N PRO A 39 -3.56 -4.11 4.16
CA PRO A 39 -4.28 -5.38 4.28
C PRO A 39 -3.33 -6.57 4.27
N ASP A 40 -3.76 -7.70 4.81
CA ASP A 40 -3.01 -8.96 4.83
C ASP A 40 -2.96 -9.67 3.46
N ILE A 41 -2.30 -10.83 3.41
CA ILE A 41 -2.12 -11.63 2.20
C ILE A 41 -3.43 -12.11 1.56
N THR A 42 -4.52 -12.23 2.32
CA THR A 42 -5.83 -12.66 1.78
C THR A 42 -6.41 -11.62 0.79
N ARG A 43 -5.81 -10.42 0.74
CA ARG A 43 -6.15 -9.33 -0.17
C ARG A 43 -5.04 -9.02 -1.19
N LEU A 44 -4.16 -9.97 -1.50
CA LEU A 44 -3.04 -9.80 -2.44
C LEU A 44 -3.42 -9.10 -3.75
N HIS A 45 -4.55 -9.49 -4.36
CA HIS A 45 -5.02 -8.92 -5.63
C HIS A 45 -5.59 -7.49 -5.53
N GLY A 46 -5.73 -6.94 -4.33
CA GLY A 46 -6.25 -5.59 -4.10
C GLY A 46 -5.21 -4.47 -4.23
N MET A 47 -3.94 -4.80 -4.53
CA MET A 47 -2.82 -3.85 -4.69
C MET A 47 -2.51 -2.99 -3.46
N GLY A 48 -3.14 -3.26 -2.31
CA GLY A 48 -2.87 -2.55 -1.06
C GLY A 48 -1.42 -2.69 -0.60
N GLY A 49 -0.81 -3.84 -0.87
CA GLY A 49 0.62 -4.07 -0.64
C GLY A 49 1.51 -3.16 -1.49
N THR A 50 1.19 -3.00 -2.77
CA THR A 50 1.87 -2.05 -3.66
C THR A 50 1.80 -0.62 -3.15
N LEU A 51 0.64 -0.18 -2.66
CA LEU A 51 0.49 1.16 -2.07
C LEU A 51 1.34 1.32 -0.80
N ALA A 52 1.45 0.28 0.04
CA ALA A 52 2.30 0.30 1.22
C ALA A 52 3.79 0.43 0.85
N VAL A 53 4.26 -0.31 -0.15
CA VAL A 53 5.63 -0.20 -0.69
C VAL A 53 5.91 1.24 -1.14
N TRP A 54 5.00 1.83 -1.91
CA TRP A 54 5.11 3.22 -2.34
C TRP A 54 5.04 4.21 -1.17
N ALA A 55 4.27 3.93 -0.13
CA ALA A 55 4.24 4.77 1.06
C ALA A 55 5.59 4.75 1.80
N VAL A 56 6.26 3.59 1.88
CA VAL A 56 7.64 3.50 2.41
C VAL A 56 8.62 4.25 1.52
N GLU A 57 8.53 4.13 0.20
CA GLU A 57 9.35 4.91 -0.73
C GLU A 57 9.18 6.43 -0.53
N TYR A 58 7.93 6.87 -0.31
CA TYR A 58 7.60 8.28 -0.13
C TYR A 58 8.05 8.83 1.22
N TYR A 59 7.72 8.13 2.31
CA TYR A 59 7.96 8.59 3.68
C TYR A 59 9.34 8.20 4.22
N LYS A 60 10.01 7.22 3.62
CA LYS A 60 11.36 6.75 4.00
C LYS A 60 11.44 6.42 5.48
N ASP A 61 12.43 6.98 6.17
CA ASP A 61 12.70 6.82 7.59
C ASP A 61 11.58 7.37 8.49
N ALA A 62 10.64 8.15 7.96
CA ALA A 62 9.46 8.55 8.72
C ALA A 62 8.50 7.36 8.97
N VAL A 63 8.55 6.29 8.17
CA VAL A 63 7.81 5.05 8.48
C VAL A 63 8.50 4.36 9.66
N LYS A 64 7.74 4.18 10.74
CA LYS A 64 8.25 3.57 11.99
C LYS A 64 7.75 2.16 12.22
N ALA A 65 6.64 1.78 11.59
CA ALA A 65 6.09 0.44 11.66
C ALA A 65 5.04 0.22 10.55
N ILE A 66 4.83 -1.05 10.24
CA ILE A 66 3.80 -1.58 9.36
C ILE A 66 3.02 -2.62 10.17
N LEU A 67 1.72 -2.40 10.33
CA LEU A 67 0.81 -3.29 11.05
C LEU A 67 -0.21 -3.87 10.08
N PRO A 68 0.02 -5.08 9.53
CA PRO A 68 -0.95 -5.73 8.65
C PRO A 68 -2.32 -5.88 9.35
N ALA A 69 -3.39 -5.54 8.64
CA ALA A 69 -4.76 -5.65 9.14
C ALA A 69 -5.28 -7.10 9.07
N LEU A 70 -4.70 -7.99 9.89
CA LEU A 70 -5.02 -9.42 9.96
C LEU A 70 -6.45 -9.70 10.45
N GLY A 71 -6.94 -8.89 11.39
CA GLY A 71 -8.17 -9.20 12.13
C GLY A 71 -8.00 -10.45 12.99
N THR A 72 -8.72 -11.53 12.66
CA THR A 72 -8.63 -12.82 13.38
C THR A 72 -7.74 -13.84 12.66
N HIS A 73 -7.14 -13.46 11.55
CA HIS A 73 -6.25 -14.33 10.79
C HIS A 73 -4.92 -14.54 11.51
N VAL A 74 -4.24 -15.62 11.14
CA VAL A 74 -2.88 -15.90 11.60
C VAL A 74 -1.91 -14.85 11.06
N PRO A 75 -0.81 -14.55 11.78
CA PRO A 75 0.24 -13.69 11.26
C PRO A 75 0.77 -14.17 9.91
N MET A 76 1.08 -13.20 9.04
CA MET A 76 1.73 -13.49 7.77
C MET A 76 3.12 -14.06 8.01
N THR A 77 3.48 -15.09 7.25
CA THR A 77 4.84 -15.61 7.21
C THR A 77 5.77 -14.64 6.47
N ASP A 78 7.08 -14.73 6.72
CA ASP A 78 8.10 -13.96 6.00
C ASP A 78 7.95 -14.05 4.47
N ALA A 79 7.64 -15.25 3.97
CA ALA A 79 7.41 -15.48 2.54
C ALA A 79 6.15 -14.77 2.02
N GLU A 80 5.07 -14.70 2.81
CA GLU A 80 3.88 -13.94 2.44
C GLU A 80 4.11 -12.44 2.52
N ILE A 81 4.93 -11.98 3.47
CA ILE A 81 5.39 -10.57 3.55
C ILE A 81 6.18 -10.21 2.29
N ASP A 82 7.12 -11.06 1.86
CA ASP A 82 7.90 -10.84 0.64
C ASP A 82 7.03 -10.79 -0.63
N ILE A 83 5.97 -11.59 -0.69
CA ILE A 83 5.01 -11.59 -1.80
C ILE A 83 4.16 -10.32 -1.77
N MET A 84 3.62 -9.95 -0.61
CA MET A 84 2.67 -8.84 -0.47
C MET A 84 3.36 -7.47 -0.50
N TYR A 85 4.56 -7.37 0.04
CA TYR A 85 5.30 -6.13 0.26
C TYR A 85 6.78 -6.25 -0.19
N PRO A 86 7.03 -6.51 -1.47
CA PRO A 86 8.35 -6.84 -1.96
C PRO A 86 9.39 -5.74 -1.65
N GLY A 87 10.51 -6.15 -1.06
CA GLY A 87 11.66 -5.29 -0.79
C GLY A 87 11.52 -4.39 0.43
N LEU A 88 10.47 -4.55 1.24
CA LEU A 88 10.38 -3.88 2.54
C LEU A 88 11.18 -4.64 3.59
N ASP A 89 11.75 -3.88 4.53
CA ASP A 89 12.46 -4.43 5.68
C ASP A 89 11.49 -5.13 6.63
N HIS A 90 11.77 -6.39 6.97
CA HIS A 90 10.94 -7.20 7.86
C HIS A 90 10.93 -6.64 9.29
N GLU A 91 11.97 -5.90 9.70
CA GLU A 91 12.02 -5.24 11.02
C GLU A 91 10.95 -4.14 11.19
N LEU A 92 10.37 -3.64 10.09
CA LEU A 92 9.28 -2.68 10.15
C LEU A 92 7.93 -3.33 10.48
N PHE A 93 7.79 -4.65 10.34
CA PHE A 93 6.52 -5.33 10.55
C PHE A 93 6.29 -5.63 12.03
N VAL A 94 5.12 -5.23 12.52
CA VAL A 94 4.69 -5.42 13.91
C VAL A 94 3.29 -6.04 13.94
N GLY A 95 3.03 -6.88 14.94
CA GLY A 95 1.78 -7.64 15.08
C GLY A 95 2.00 -9.12 14.85
#